data_AF-A0A699KJQ7-F1
#
_entry.id   AF-A0A699KJQ7-F1
#
_cell.length_a   1.000
_cell.length_b   1.000
_cell.length_c   1.000
_cell.angle_alpha   90.00
_cell.angle_beta   90.00
_cell.angle_gamma   90.00
#
_symmetry.space_group_name_H-M   'P 1'
#
loop_
_entity.id
_entity.type
_entity.pdbx_description
1 polymer ?
#
loop_
_entity_poly.entity_id
_entity_poly.type
_entity_poly.pdbx_seq_one_letter_code
_entity_poly.pdbx_strand_id
1 'polypeptide(L)'
;MAQTLIKIKVEKQRILDEQMAKRLQDEEIEQAAAMERQEKEDLKRAKMQEKHLGNIKKYQSLKRKPISVAQARKNMIVYLKNMAGDKIQHFKGMAYDQVRPIFEREYNHVQTFLKSDRDEEPTK
;
A
#
# COMPACT_ATOMS: atom_id res chain seq x y z
N MET A 1 -46.49 60.64 16.66
CA MET A 1 -46.07 60.27 15.29
C MET A 1 -44.55 60.10 15.20
N ALA A 2 -43.73 61.13 15.53
CA ALA A 2 -42.27 61.06 15.40
C ALA A 2 -41.57 60.06 16.34
N GLN A 3 -41.95 59.98 17.62
CA GLN A 3 -41.31 59.07 18.59
C GLN A 3 -41.52 57.58 18.26
N THR A 4 -42.68 57.22 17.71
CA THR A 4 -42.98 55.85 17.28
C THR A 4 -42.11 55.40 16.11
N LEU A 5 -41.85 56.31 15.15
CA LEU A 5 -40.96 56.04 14.02
C LEU A 5 -39.51 55.80 14.47
N ILE A 6 -39.03 56.56 15.46
CA ILE A 6 -37.68 56.39 16.03
C ILE A 6 -37.55 55.02 16.70
N LYS A 7 -38.54 54.61 17.52
CA LYS A 7 -38.57 53.28 18.15
C LYS A 7 -38.52 52.14 17.13
N ILE A 8 -39.33 52.22 16.08
CA ILE A 8 -39.35 51.19 15.01
C ILE A 8 -37.98 51.12 14.31
N LYS A 9 -37.32 52.26 14.08
CA LYS A 9 -36.03 52.32 13.41
C LYS A 9 -34.91 51.71 14.26
N VAL A 10 -34.92 51.95 15.57
CA VAL A 10 -33.95 51.37 16.52
C VAL A 10 -34.12 49.85 16.63
N GLU A 11 -35.36 49.36 16.79
CA GLU A 11 -35.59 47.91 16.91
C GLU A 11 -35.23 47.18 15.60
N LYS A 12 -35.53 47.78 14.44
CA LYS A 12 -35.14 47.22 13.14
C LYS A 12 -33.61 47.12 13.01
N GLN A 13 -32.87 48.09 13.52
CA GLN A 13 -31.41 48.06 13.53
C GLN A 13 -30.90 46.93 14.44
N ARG A 14 -31.48 46.79 15.64
CA ARG A 14 -31.12 45.73 16.61
C ARG A 14 -31.35 44.32 16.05
N ILE A 15 -32.46 44.11 15.35
CA ILE A 15 -32.77 42.83 14.69
C ILE A 15 -31.77 42.54 13.56
N LEU A 16 -31.40 43.56 12.78
CA LEU A 16 -30.42 43.43 11.71
C LEU A 16 -29.03 43.06 12.27
N ASP A 17 -28.60 43.75 13.32
CA ASP A 17 -27.32 43.50 13.99
C ASP A 17 -27.27 42.10 14.61
N GLU A 18 -28.38 41.64 15.23
CA GLU A 18 -28.49 40.30 15.79
C GLU A 18 -28.46 39.20 14.71
N GLN A 19 -29.10 39.43 13.54
CA GLN A 19 -29.01 38.52 12.41
C GLN A 19 -27.60 38.44 11.82
N MET A 20 -26.88 39.57 11.76
CA MET A 20 -25.49 39.61 11.30
C MET A 20 -24.57 38.84 12.24
N ALA A 21 -24.75 39.00 13.57
CA ALA A 21 -23.96 38.27 14.56
C ALA A 21 -24.19 36.75 14.50
N LYS A 22 -25.44 36.30 14.31
CA LYS A 22 -25.76 34.87 14.15
C LYS A 22 -25.11 34.27 12.90
N ARG A 23 -25.19 34.98 11.76
CA ARG A 23 -24.56 34.54 10.51
C ARG A 23 -23.04 34.43 10.65
N LEU A 24 -22.41 35.38 11.34
CA LEU A 24 -20.98 35.35 11.59
C LEU A 24 -20.58 34.13 12.44
N GLN A 25 -21.35 33.82 13.49
CA GLN A 25 -21.12 32.65 14.32
C GLN A 25 -21.32 31.33 13.55
N ASP A 26 -22.37 31.24 12.74
CA ASP A 26 -22.63 30.05 11.93
C ASP A 26 -21.50 29.81 10.90
N GLU A 27 -20.99 30.87 10.29
CA GLU A 27 -19.86 30.81 9.35
C GLU A 27 -18.55 30.39 10.04
N GLU A 28 -18.26 30.92 11.24
CA GLU A 28 -17.11 30.50 12.04
C GLU A 28 -17.19 29.02 12.43
N ILE A 29 -18.37 28.54 12.80
CA ILE A 29 -18.61 27.12 13.15
C ILE A 29 -18.41 26.24 11.91
N GLU A 30 -18.91 26.65 10.75
CA GLU A 30 -18.75 25.91 9.51
C GLU A 30 -17.28 25.84 9.08
N GLN A 31 -16.55 26.94 9.18
CA GLN A 31 -15.11 26.99 8.90
C GLN A 31 -14.31 26.10 9.88
N ALA A 32 -14.63 26.13 11.17
CA ALA A 32 -14.00 25.27 12.16
C ALA A 32 -14.25 23.79 11.86
N ALA A 33 -15.48 23.42 11.49
CA ALA A 33 -15.83 22.05 11.10
C ALA A 33 -15.11 21.62 9.80
N ALA A 34 -14.95 22.52 8.83
CA ALA A 34 -14.21 22.25 7.61
C ALA A 34 -12.72 22.01 7.89
N MET A 35 -12.09 22.84 8.75
CA MET A 35 -10.71 22.65 9.18
C MET A 35 -10.51 21.32 9.93
N GLU A 36 -11.42 20.97 10.84
CA GLU A 36 -11.34 19.70 11.58
C GLU A 36 -11.47 18.48 10.65
N ARG A 37 -12.34 18.56 9.64
CA ARG A 37 -12.46 17.51 8.61
C ARG A 37 -11.17 17.37 7.82
N GLN A 38 -10.60 18.50 7.37
CA GLN A 38 -9.35 18.54 6.62
C GLN A 38 -8.20 17.91 7.43
N GLU A 39 -8.04 18.29 8.70
CA GLU A 39 -7.00 17.75 9.57
C GLU A 39 -7.13 16.23 9.77
N LYS A 40 -8.36 15.73 9.92
CA LYS A 40 -8.62 14.28 10.02
C LYS A 40 -8.25 13.53 8.74
N GLU A 41 -8.50 14.11 7.58
CA GLU A 41 -8.11 13.54 6.29
C GLU A 41 -6.58 13.53 6.11
N ASP A 42 -5.92 14.62 6.46
CA ASP A 42 -4.46 14.73 6.38
C ASP A 42 -3.78 13.75 7.34
N LEU A 43 -4.31 13.57 8.55
CA LEU A 43 -3.84 12.54 9.49
C LEU A 43 -4.01 11.12 8.94
N LYS A 44 -5.15 10.83 8.29
CA LYS A 44 -5.36 9.54 7.60
C LYS A 44 -4.36 9.33 6.48
N ARG A 45 -4.10 10.36 5.67
CA ARG A 45 -3.13 10.34 4.57
C ARG A 45 -1.72 10.10 5.09
N ALA A 46 -1.31 10.80 6.15
CA ALA A 46 -0.01 10.62 6.81
C ALA A 46 0.18 9.18 7.32
N LYS A 47 -0.81 8.62 8.02
CA LYS A 47 -0.78 7.21 8.48
C LYS A 47 -0.65 6.21 7.33
N MET A 48 -1.32 6.47 6.20
CA MET A 48 -1.21 5.62 5.02
C MET A 48 0.20 5.67 4.42
N GLN A 49 0.76 6.88 4.28
CA GLN A 49 2.14 7.08 3.79
C GLN A 49 3.17 6.42 4.70
N GLU A 50 3.02 6.56 6.03
CA GLU A 50 3.89 5.93 7.01
C GLU A 50 3.88 4.39 6.87
N LYS A 51 2.69 3.79 6.75
CA LYS A 51 2.55 2.35 6.48
C LYS A 51 3.25 1.95 5.17
N HIS A 52 3.07 2.74 4.10
CA HIS A 52 3.71 2.50 2.83
C HIS A 52 5.24 2.52 2.94
N LEU A 53 5.80 3.54 3.61
CA LEU A 53 7.22 3.67 3.86
C LEU A 53 7.75 2.51 4.72
N GLY A 54 7.00 2.12 5.76
CA GLY A 54 7.32 0.96 6.59
C GLY A 54 7.37 -0.34 5.78
N ASN A 55 6.41 -0.55 4.87
CA ASN A 55 6.38 -1.70 3.98
C ASN A 55 7.55 -1.70 2.99
N ILE A 56 7.89 -0.55 2.40
CA ILE A 56 9.06 -0.40 1.51
C ILE A 56 10.35 -0.74 2.27
N LYS A 57 10.54 -0.20 3.48
CA LYS A 57 11.70 -0.52 4.33
C LYS A 57 11.76 -2.00 4.67
N LYS A 58 10.64 -2.62 5.04
CA LYS A 58 10.55 -4.06 5.32
C LYS A 58 10.94 -4.89 4.11
N TYR A 59 10.44 -4.54 2.93
CA TYR A 59 10.78 -5.22 1.68
C TYR A 59 12.26 -5.07 1.32
N GLN A 60 12.84 -3.87 1.43
CA GLN A 60 14.26 -3.67 1.23
C GLN A 60 15.10 -4.50 2.22
N SER A 61 14.71 -4.54 3.50
CA SER A 61 15.37 -5.38 4.51
C SER A 61 15.26 -6.87 4.20
N LEU A 62 14.12 -7.34 3.65
CA LEU A 62 13.97 -8.73 3.21
C LEU A 62 14.85 -9.04 1.99
N LYS A 63 14.94 -8.12 1.02
CA LYS A 63 15.85 -8.26 -0.14
C LYS A 63 17.33 -8.25 0.25
N ARG A 64 17.70 -7.49 1.27
CA ARG A 64 19.08 -7.40 1.77
C ARG A 64 19.51 -8.60 2.62
N LYS A 65 18.56 -9.40 3.12
CA LYS A 65 18.89 -10.63 3.86
C LYS A 65 19.43 -11.66 2.87
N PRO A 66 20.70 -12.09 2.98
CA PRO A 66 21.18 -13.20 2.16
C PRO A 66 20.30 -14.42 2.46
N ILE A 67 19.81 -15.07 1.41
CA ILE A 67 19.08 -16.33 1.56
C ILE A 67 20.06 -17.32 2.20
N SER A 68 19.69 -17.87 3.36
CA SER A 68 20.57 -18.84 4.02
C SER A 68 20.74 -20.07 3.14
N VAL A 69 21.90 -20.73 3.23
CA VAL A 69 22.20 -21.95 2.47
C VAL A 69 21.09 -23.01 2.67
N ALA A 70 20.54 -23.12 3.88
CA ALA A 70 19.43 -24.00 4.19
C ALA A 70 18.11 -23.61 3.47
N GLN A 71 17.80 -22.30 3.40
CA GLN A 71 16.61 -21.81 2.70
C GLN A 71 16.76 -21.95 1.18
N ALA A 72 17.94 -21.67 0.63
CA ALA A 72 18.24 -21.89 -0.78
C ALA A 72 18.08 -23.38 -1.15
N ARG A 73 18.65 -24.28 -0.33
CA ARG A 73 18.47 -25.73 -0.48
C ARG A 73 16.99 -26.12 -0.44
N LYS A 74 16.22 -25.61 0.52
CA LYS A 74 14.78 -25.91 0.63
C LYS A 74 14.02 -25.48 -0.62
N ASN A 75 14.30 -24.30 -1.14
CA ASN A 75 13.66 -23.79 -2.35
C ASN A 75 14.02 -24.66 -3.57
N MET A 76 15.27 -25.10 -3.71
CA MET A 76 15.70 -26.02 -4.78
C MET A 76 14.96 -27.36 -4.72
N ILE A 77 14.82 -27.96 -3.53
CA ILE A 77 14.09 -29.23 -3.34
C ILE A 77 12.61 -29.07 -3.72
N VAL A 78 11.97 -27.96 -3.33
CA VAL A 78 10.58 -27.68 -3.69
C VAL A 78 10.41 -27.54 -5.19
N TYR A 79 11.33 -26.85 -5.87
CA TYR A 79 11.31 -26.75 -7.33
C TYR A 79 11.44 -28.12 -8.00
N LEU A 80 12.42 -28.94 -7.57
CA LEU A 80 12.62 -30.29 -8.10
C LEU A 80 11.38 -31.17 -7.93
N LYS A 81 10.72 -31.11 -6.76
CA LYS A 81 9.44 -31.79 -6.55
C LYS A 81 8.39 -31.35 -7.58
N ASN A 82 8.27 -30.05 -7.81
CA ASN A 82 7.20 -29.50 -8.64
C ASN A 82 7.46 -29.71 -10.14
N MET A 83 8.72 -29.63 -10.58
CA MET A 83 9.08 -29.70 -11.99
C MET A 83 9.45 -31.12 -12.45
N ALA A 84 10.27 -31.83 -11.66
CA ALA A 84 10.73 -33.18 -11.98
C ALA A 84 9.86 -34.27 -11.35
N GLY A 85 8.90 -33.92 -10.48
CA GLY A 85 8.05 -34.89 -9.79
C GLY A 85 8.75 -35.63 -8.65
N ASP A 86 9.95 -35.19 -8.25
CA ASP A 86 10.78 -35.88 -7.27
C ASP A 86 10.16 -35.91 -5.87
N LYS A 87 10.34 -37.03 -5.17
CA LYS A 87 9.90 -37.16 -3.77
C LYS A 87 10.85 -36.38 -2.84
N ILE A 88 10.29 -35.52 -1.99
CA ILE A 88 11.06 -34.78 -0.95
C ILE A 88 11.93 -35.71 -0.10
N GLN A 89 11.48 -36.95 0.14
CA GLN A 89 12.22 -37.95 0.92
C GLN A 89 13.61 -38.25 0.35
N HIS A 90 13.78 -38.16 -0.98
CA HIS A 90 15.07 -38.38 -1.63
C HIS A 90 16.11 -37.35 -1.18
N PHE A 91 15.69 -36.11 -0.96
CA PHE A 91 16.59 -35.02 -0.58
C PHE A 91 16.75 -34.85 0.93
N LYS A 92 16.12 -35.71 1.75
CA LYS A 92 16.34 -35.69 3.21
C LYS A 92 17.80 -36.04 3.50
N GLY A 93 18.44 -35.26 4.38
CA GLY A 93 19.84 -35.44 4.73
C GLY A 93 20.87 -34.94 3.72
N MET A 94 20.51 -34.67 2.45
CA MET A 94 21.46 -34.14 1.46
C MET A 94 21.97 -32.73 1.83
N ALA A 95 23.24 -32.43 1.61
CA ALA A 95 23.78 -31.08 1.76
C ALA A 95 23.40 -30.18 0.57
N TYR A 96 23.58 -28.86 0.69
CA TYR A 96 23.35 -27.91 -0.41
C TYR A 96 24.16 -28.28 -1.66
N ASP A 97 25.44 -28.63 -1.48
CA ASP A 97 26.35 -28.97 -2.59
C ASP A 97 25.94 -30.24 -3.34
N GLN A 98 25.16 -31.12 -2.72
CA GLN A 98 24.62 -32.32 -3.35
C GLN A 98 23.30 -32.04 -4.10
N VAL A 99 22.46 -31.13 -3.58
CA VAL A 99 21.18 -30.76 -4.19
C VAL A 99 21.38 -29.83 -5.39
N ARG A 100 22.35 -28.91 -5.29
CA ARG A 100 22.64 -27.89 -6.30
C ARG A 100 22.85 -28.45 -7.72
N PRO A 101 23.71 -29.45 -7.97
CA PRO A 101 23.94 -29.96 -9.33
C PRO A 101 22.69 -30.65 -9.93
N ILE A 102 21.83 -31.25 -9.10
CA ILE A 102 20.56 -31.85 -9.54
C ILE A 102 19.61 -30.74 -9.98
N PHE A 103 19.47 -29.70 -9.14
CA PHE A 103 18.65 -28.53 -9.45
C PHE A 103 19.11 -27.83 -10.74
N GLU A 104 20.41 -27.58 -10.91
CA GLU A 104 20.95 -26.90 -12.10
C GLU A 104 20.65 -27.68 -13.39
N ARG A 105 20.72 -29.01 -13.35
CA ARG A 105 20.38 -29.87 -14.49
C ARG A 105 18.92 -29.70 -14.92
N GLU A 106 17.99 -29.87 -13.98
CA GLU A 106 16.55 -29.76 -14.25
C GLU A 106 16.16 -28.32 -14.65
N TYR A 107 16.73 -27.34 -13.97
CA TYR A 107 16.49 -25.93 -14.28
C TYR A 107 16.95 -25.57 -15.69
N ASN A 108 18.15 -26.00 -16.10
CA ASN A 108 18.64 -25.75 -17.45
C ASN A 108 17.79 -26.46 -18.52
N HIS A 109 17.34 -27.68 -18.24
CA HIS A 109 16.43 -28.41 -19.13
C HIS A 109 15.11 -27.66 -19.34
N VAL A 110 14.47 -27.20 -18.26
CA VAL A 110 13.24 -26.39 -18.32
C VAL A 110 13.48 -25.06 -19.03
N GLN A 111 14.61 -24.40 -18.76
CA GLN A 111 14.98 -23.15 -19.44
C GLN A 111 15.17 -23.34 -20.94
N THR A 112 15.71 -24.49 -21.40
CA THR A 112 15.82 -24.76 -22.83
C THR A 112 14.45 -24.89 -23.49
N PHE A 113 13.48 -25.57 -22.87
CA PHE A 113 12.12 -25.64 -23.41
C PHE A 113 11.43 -24.28 -23.46
N LEU A 114 11.53 -23.50 -22.37
CA LEU A 114 10.87 -22.19 -22.27
C LEU A 114 11.44 -21.12 -23.21
N LYS A 115 12.65 -21.31 -23.74
CA LYS A 115 13.28 -20.39 -24.69
C LYS A 115 12.89 -20.71 -26.13
N SER A 116 12.70 -21.99 -26.46
CA SER A 116 12.30 -22.41 -27.81
C SER A 116 10.95 -21.83 -28.25
N ASP A 117 10.01 -21.62 -27.32
CA ASP A 117 8.67 -21.07 -27.63
C ASP A 117 8.64 -19.53 -27.79
N ARG A 118 9.78 -18.83 -27.60
CA ARG A 118 9.83 -17.35 -27.72
C ARG A 118 10.36 -16.84 -29.06
N ASP A 119 10.95 -17.71 -29.87
CA ASP A 119 11.60 -17.34 -31.13
C ASP A 119 10.82 -17.78 -32.39
N GLU A 120 9.62 -18.35 -32.23
CA GLU A 120 8.67 -18.45 -33.36
C GLU A 120 7.97 -17.10 -33.54
N GLU A 121 8.61 -16.20 -34.30
CA GLU A 121 7.90 -15.08 -34.93
C GLU A 121 6.70 -15.64 -35.70
N PRO A 122 5.48 -15.07 -35.55
CA PRO A 122 4.37 -15.44 -36.40
C PRO A 122 4.68 -14.93 -37.81
N THR A 123 5.21 -15.80 -38.66
CA THR A 123 5.27 -15.58 -40.11
C THR A 123 3.85 -15.35 -40.59
N LYS A 124 3.60 -14.10 -40.98
CA LYS A 124 2.38 -13.61 -41.63
C LYS A 124 2.13 -14.33 -42.96
#